data_AF-A0A1V5IN54-F1
#
_entry.id   AF-A0A1V5IN54-F1
#
_cell.length_a   1.000
_cell.length_b   1.000
_cell.length_c   1.000
_cell.angle_alpha   90.00
_cell.angle_beta   90.00
_cell.angle_gamma   90.00
#
_symmetry.space_group_name_H-M   'P 1'
#
loop_
_entity.id
_entity.type
_entity.pdbx_description
1 polymer ?
#
loop_
_entity_poly.entity_id
_entity_poly.type
_entity_poly.pdbx_seq_one_letter_code
_entity_poly.pdbx_strand_id
1 'polypeptide(L)'
;MNIPEGHEYVDVHIITASTLAFKRYEGHRYTIGFEGQDAIEVNFNGELNEEPENIERIMYPTVARRVVKKTVRLKAGPSGMKTLTLKPLDPSVLLEKIVIDLGGYKDTFLFMEESPCTR
;
A
#
# COMPACT_ATOMS: atom_id res chain seq x y z
N MET A 1 -8.94 -13.33 -0.54
CA MET A 1 -7.87 -14.09 0.16
C MET A 1 -8.47 -14.78 1.36
N ASN A 2 -8.05 -16.01 1.67
CA ASN A 2 -8.43 -16.67 2.92
C ASN A 2 -7.50 -16.22 4.06
N ILE A 3 -8.05 -15.64 5.13
CA ILE A 3 -7.29 -15.26 6.32
C ILE A 3 -7.56 -16.30 7.43
N PRO A 4 -6.52 -16.97 7.96
CA PRO A 4 -6.68 -17.99 9.00
C PRO A 4 -7.09 -17.39 10.35
N GLU A 5 -7.55 -18.24 11.26
CA GLU A 5 -7.81 -17.84 12.65
C GLU A 5 -6.55 -17.27 13.33
N GLY A 6 -6.75 -16.38 14.29
CA GLY A 6 -5.67 -15.72 15.02
C GLY A 6 -5.12 -14.45 14.37
N HIS A 7 -5.58 -14.06 13.17
CA HIS A 7 -5.15 -12.85 12.46
C HIS A 7 -6.27 -11.80 12.38
N GLU A 8 -6.62 -11.18 13.51
CA GLU A 8 -7.61 -10.08 13.54
C GLU A 8 -7.09 -8.83 12.80
N TYR A 9 -5.77 -8.62 12.85
CA TYR A 9 -5.09 -7.54 12.15
C TYR A 9 -3.98 -8.09 11.27
N VAL A 10 -3.80 -7.47 10.11
CA VAL A 10 -2.79 -7.85 9.13
C VAL A 10 -2.09 -6.60 8.60
N ASP A 11 -0.81 -6.73 8.30
CA ASP A 11 -0.07 -5.65 7.64
C ASP A 11 -0.22 -5.82 6.14
N VAL A 12 -0.68 -4.77 5.46
CA VAL A 12 -0.83 -4.75 4.02
C VAL A 12 0.22 -3.82 3.44
N HIS A 13 1.08 -4.35 2.59
CA HIS A 13 2.01 -3.56 1.80
C HIS A 13 1.37 -3.23 0.45
N ILE A 14 1.26 -1.95 0.16
CA ILE A 14 0.77 -1.43 -1.11
C ILE A 14 1.96 -0.84 -1.86
N ILE A 15 2.19 -1.34 -3.06
CA ILE A 15 3.22 -0.87 -3.96
C ILE A 15 2.55 -0.15 -5.11
N THR A 16 2.90 1.12 -5.27
CA THR A 16 2.45 1.99 -6.37
C THR A 16 3.64 2.52 -7.12
N ALA A 17 3.45 2.91 -8.38
CA ALA A 17 4.44 3.74 -9.05
C ALA A 17 4.66 5.05 -8.29
N SER A 18 5.87 5.59 -8.34
CA SER A 18 6.25 6.85 -7.69
C SER A 18 5.70 8.11 -8.38
N THR A 19 4.41 8.10 -8.72
CA THR A 19 3.68 9.29 -9.17
C THR A 19 3.85 10.40 -8.14
N LEU A 20 4.30 11.58 -8.57
CA LEU A 20 4.49 12.75 -7.69
C LEU A 20 3.18 13.54 -7.50
N ALA A 21 3.19 14.51 -6.58
CA ALA A 21 2.08 15.40 -6.24
C ALA A 21 1.74 16.43 -7.35
N PHE A 22 1.54 15.99 -8.60
CA PHE A 22 1.38 16.86 -9.77
C PHE A 22 0.06 17.65 -9.83
N LYS A 23 -1.05 17.12 -9.28
CA LYS A 23 -2.38 17.77 -9.32
C LYS A 23 -2.79 18.38 -7.98
N ARG A 24 -2.37 17.76 -6.88
CA ARG A 24 -2.70 18.13 -5.51
C ARG A 24 -1.40 18.23 -4.72
N TYR A 25 -1.07 19.42 -4.23
CA TYR A 25 0.22 19.70 -3.60
C TYR A 25 0.46 18.87 -2.34
N GLU A 26 -0.60 18.60 -1.58
CA GLU A 26 -0.47 17.78 -0.37
C GLU A 26 -0.36 16.28 -0.68
N GLY A 27 -0.42 15.87 -1.96
CA GLY A 27 -0.25 14.49 -2.40
C GLY A 27 -1.54 13.77 -2.81
N HIS A 28 -1.34 12.64 -3.48
CA HIS A 28 -2.36 11.73 -4.01
C HIS A 28 -2.67 10.61 -3.02
N ARG A 29 -3.93 10.17 -3.05
CA ARG A 29 -4.47 9.29 -2.03
C ARG A 29 -5.27 8.15 -2.62
N TYR A 30 -5.38 7.10 -1.82
CA TYR A 30 -6.33 6.02 -2.01
C TYR A 30 -6.90 5.59 -0.66
N THR A 31 -8.09 5.00 -0.66
CA THR A 31 -8.59 4.28 0.50
C THR A 31 -8.37 2.79 0.34
N ILE A 32 -8.08 2.11 1.44
CA ILE A 32 -7.95 0.64 1.45
C ILE A 32 -8.60 0.05 2.70
N GLY A 33 -9.31 -1.06 2.52
CA GLY A 33 -9.99 -1.74 3.62
C GLY A 33 -10.57 -3.08 3.20
N PHE A 34 -10.77 -3.96 4.18
CA PHE A 34 -11.54 -5.19 3.97
C PHE A 34 -13.03 -4.88 3.93
N GLU A 35 -13.77 -5.58 3.09
CA GLU A 35 -15.21 -5.43 3.00
C GLU A 35 -15.88 -5.68 4.37
N GLY A 36 -16.78 -4.78 4.76
CA GLY A 36 -17.43 -4.80 6.06
C GLY A 36 -16.55 -4.33 7.23
N GLN A 37 -15.34 -3.82 6.97
CA GLN A 37 -14.48 -3.16 7.96
C GLN A 37 -14.21 -1.71 7.55
N ASP A 38 -13.71 -0.90 8.47
CA ASP A 38 -13.36 0.49 8.18
C ASP A 38 -12.19 0.56 7.20
N ALA A 39 -12.36 1.39 6.17
CA ALA A 39 -11.28 1.71 5.25
C ALA A 39 -10.44 2.85 5.80
N ILE A 40 -9.14 2.80 5.56
CA ILE A 40 -8.21 3.90 5.88
C ILE A 40 -7.87 4.67 4.63
N GLU A 41 -7.65 5.97 4.76
CA GLU A 41 -7.10 6.83 3.71
C GLU A 41 -5.57 6.86 3.82
N VAL A 42 -4.88 6.65 2.71
CA VAL A 42 -3.41 6.66 2.63
C VAL A 42 -2.98 7.70 1.63
N ASN A 43 -2.15 8.64 2.08
CA ASN A 43 -1.40 9.54 1.22
C ASN A 43 -0.02 8.94 0.95
N PHE A 44 0.23 8.54 -0.30
CA PHE A 44 1.45 7.79 -0.62
C PHE A 44 2.64 8.68 -1.00
N ASN A 45 2.40 9.88 -1.52
CA ASN A 45 3.45 10.75 -2.07
C ASN A 45 3.52 12.16 -1.45
N GLY A 46 2.78 12.45 -0.38
CA GLY A 46 2.79 13.78 0.25
C GLY A 46 4.16 14.25 0.74
N GLU A 47 5.05 13.31 1.11
CA GLU A 47 6.44 13.59 1.51
C GLU A 47 7.43 13.57 0.33
N LEU A 48 7.00 13.24 -0.90
CA LEU A 48 7.88 13.20 -2.07
C LEU A 48 7.98 14.61 -2.68
N ASN A 49 8.68 15.48 -1.95
CA ASN A 49 8.88 16.89 -2.29
C ASN A 49 10.31 17.35 -1.95
N GLU A 50 10.63 18.59 -2.31
CA GLU A 50 11.96 19.19 -2.12
C GLU A 50 12.14 19.90 -0.78
N GLU A 51 11.22 19.73 0.18
CA GLU A 51 11.40 20.25 1.54
C GLU A 51 12.71 19.69 2.13
N PRO A 52 13.50 20.47 2.88
CA PRO A 52 14.81 20.04 3.37
C PRO A 52 14.78 18.73 4.17
N GLU A 53 13.68 18.47 4.89
CA GLU A 53 13.45 17.25 5.66
C GLU A 53 13.13 16.00 4.82
N ASN A 54 12.76 16.19 3.54
CA ASN A 54 12.29 15.14 2.64
C ASN A 54 13.26 14.85 1.49
N ILE A 55 13.93 15.88 0.97
CA ILE A 55 14.67 15.83 -0.28
C ILE A 55 15.70 14.68 -0.35
N GLU A 56 16.59 14.59 0.64
CA GLU A 56 17.61 13.52 0.73
C GLU A 56 17.06 12.26 1.41
N ARG A 57 16.14 12.42 2.35
CA ARG A 57 15.62 11.32 3.20
C ARG A 57 14.73 10.36 2.43
N ILE A 58 13.77 10.89 1.66
CA ILE A 58 12.71 10.09 1.04
C ILE A 58 12.50 10.40 -0.43
N MET A 59 12.59 11.67 -0.86
CA MET A 59 12.31 12.06 -2.24
C MET A 59 13.25 11.39 -3.24
N TYR A 60 14.54 11.75 -3.25
CA TYR A 60 15.50 11.18 -4.21
C TYR A 60 15.65 9.65 -4.11
N PRO A 61 15.75 9.05 -2.91
CA PRO A 61 15.85 7.59 -2.80
C PRO A 61 14.64 6.85 -3.36
N THR A 62 13.43 7.41 -3.20
CA THR A 62 12.18 6.76 -3.63
C THR A 62 11.98 6.89 -5.14
N VAL A 63 12.12 8.09 -5.70
CA VAL A 63 11.91 8.31 -7.14
C VAL A 63 12.95 7.58 -7.99
N ALA A 64 14.19 7.43 -7.51
CA ALA A 64 15.22 6.65 -8.17
C ALA A 64 14.87 5.16 -8.26
N ARG A 65 14.13 4.64 -7.27
CA ARG A 65 13.61 3.26 -7.23
C ARG A 65 12.28 3.09 -7.96
N ARG A 66 11.67 4.19 -8.40
CA ARG A 66 10.45 4.27 -9.22
C ARG A 66 9.16 3.80 -8.57
N VAL A 67 9.20 3.27 -7.35
CA VAL A 67 8.04 2.74 -6.64
C VAL A 67 7.92 3.33 -5.24
N VAL A 68 6.68 3.43 -4.75
CA VAL A 68 6.34 3.81 -3.37
C VAL A 68 5.72 2.61 -2.68
N LYS A 69 6.33 2.20 -1.56
CA LYS A 69 5.81 1.18 -0.65
C LYS A 69 5.20 1.87 0.57
N LYS A 70 3.90 1.68 0.80
CA LYS A 70 3.25 2.03 2.08
C LYS A 70 2.78 0.74 2.77
N THR A 71 3.05 0.65 4.06
CA THR A 71 2.56 -0.43 4.91
C THR A 71 1.44 0.12 5.77
N VAL A 72 0.32 -0.60 5.83
CA VAL A 72 -0.81 -0.23 6.66
C VAL A 72 -1.35 -1.43 7.41
N ARG A 73 -1.72 -1.22 8.68
CA ARG A 73 -2.31 -2.25 9.50
C ARG A 73 -3.83 -2.19 9.39
N LEU A 74 -4.44 -3.23 8.83
CA LEU A 74 -5.89 -3.31 8.62
C LEU A 74 -6.52 -4.35 9.54
N LYS A 75 -7.74 -4.08 9.99
CA LYS A 75 -8.58 -5.07 10.66
C LYS A 75 -9.17 -6.01 9.61
N ALA A 76 -8.87 -7.30 9.70
CA ALA A 76 -9.37 -8.34 8.80
C ALA A 76 -10.74 -8.91 9.22
N GLY A 77 -11.08 -8.77 10.51
CA GLY A 77 -12.28 -9.36 11.10
C GLY A 77 -12.15 -10.88 11.30
N PRO A 78 -13.26 -11.64 11.32
CA PRO A 78 -13.25 -13.09 11.51
C PRO A 78 -12.46 -13.84 10.44
N SER A 79 -12.03 -15.07 10.70
CA SER A 79 -11.35 -15.91 9.69
C SER A 79 -12.22 -16.17 8.45
N GLY A 80 -11.57 -16.55 7.35
CA GLY A 80 -12.24 -16.94 6.11
C GLY A 80 -11.88 -16.07 4.91
N MET A 81 -12.68 -16.21 3.85
CA MET A 81 -12.49 -15.48 2.60
C MET A 81 -12.83 -14.00 2.76
N LYS A 82 -11.89 -13.14 2.33
CA LYS A 82 -11.99 -11.68 2.41
C LYS A 82 -11.79 -11.02 1.05
N THR A 83 -12.56 -9.95 0.86
CA THR A 83 -12.41 -8.98 -0.22
C THR A 83 -11.65 -7.77 0.31
N LEU A 84 -10.52 -7.43 -0.31
CA LEU A 84 -9.78 -6.20 -0.05
C LEU A 84 -10.14 -5.20 -1.14
N THR A 85 -10.62 -4.02 -0.77
CA THR A 85 -10.98 -2.97 -1.73
C THR A 85 -9.96 -1.84 -1.64
N LEU A 86 -9.35 -1.51 -2.78
CA LEU A 86 -8.53 -0.30 -2.95
C LEU A 86 -9.26 0.66 -3.88
N LYS A 87 -9.48 1.89 -3.44
CA LYS A 87 -10.18 2.93 -4.20
C LYS A 87 -9.28 4.16 -4.34
N PRO A 88 -8.80 4.47 -5.56
CA PRO A 88 -8.10 5.73 -5.82
C PRO A 88 -9.01 6.91 -5.51
N LEU A 89 -8.50 7.91 -4.78
CA LEU A 89 -9.19 9.18 -4.56
C LEU A 89 -8.71 10.27 -5.52
N ASP A 90 -7.48 10.13 -6.01
CA ASP A 90 -6.84 11.06 -6.94
C ASP A 90 -6.47 10.33 -8.25
N PRO A 91 -6.30 11.05 -9.38
CA PRO A 91 -5.95 10.41 -10.65
C PRO A 91 -4.52 9.84 -10.63
N SER A 92 -4.27 8.88 -11.52
CA SER A 92 -2.93 8.32 -11.76
C SER A 92 -2.28 7.64 -10.54
N VAL A 93 -3.11 7.06 -9.65
CA VAL A 93 -2.66 6.06 -8.68
C VAL A 93 -2.46 4.74 -9.41
N LEU A 94 -1.21 4.44 -9.79
CA LEU A 94 -0.86 3.23 -10.51
C LEU A 94 -0.46 2.13 -9.52
N LEU A 95 -1.37 1.20 -9.26
CA LEU A 95 -1.14 0.04 -8.41
C LEU A 95 -0.30 -0.99 -9.15
N GLU A 96 0.81 -1.42 -8.53
CA GLU A 96 1.68 -2.46 -9.08
C GLU A 96 1.51 -3.79 -8.34
N LYS A 97 1.45 -3.74 -7.00
CA LYS A 97 1.40 -4.96 -6.18
C LYS A 97 0.75 -4.73 -4.82
N ILE A 98 0.13 -5.78 -4.30
CA ILE A 98 -0.39 -5.85 -2.93
C ILE A 98 0.23 -7.09 -2.28
N VAL A 99 0.71 -6.94 -1.05
CA VAL A 99 1.10 -8.05 -0.18
C VAL A 99 0.30 -7.97 1.10
N ILE A 100 -0.36 -9.06 1.47
CA ILE A 100 -1.03 -9.20 2.77
C ILE A 100 -0.12 -10.06 3.64
N ASP A 101 0.51 -9.43 4.63
CA ASP A 101 1.44 -10.05 5.55
C ASP A 101 0.74 -10.58 6.81
N LEU A 102 0.87 -11.89 7.01
CA LEU A 102 0.42 -12.61 8.20
C LEU A 102 1.61 -12.98 9.12
N GLY A 103 2.76 -12.32 8.97
CA GLY A 103 4.02 -12.56 9.70
C GLY A 103 5.09 -13.32 8.91
N GLY A 104 4.87 -13.54 7.62
CA GLY A 104 5.76 -14.32 6.74
C GLY A 104 6.47 -13.49 5.67
N TYR A 105 6.12 -12.21 5.52
CA TYR A 105 6.72 -11.34 4.52
C TYR A 105 8.23 -11.16 4.76
N LYS A 106 9.00 -11.17 3.67
CA LYS A 106 10.42 -10.84 3.66
C LYS A 106 10.65 -9.66 2.73
N ASP A 107 11.35 -8.66 3.25
CA ASP A 107 11.65 -7.47 2.46
C ASP A 107 12.63 -7.81 1.34
N THR A 108 12.11 -7.81 0.12
CA THR A 108 12.80 -8.20 -1.10
C THR A 108 12.50 -7.18 -2.18
N PHE A 109 13.42 -7.01 -3.13
CA PHE A 109 13.29 -5.97 -4.15
C PHE A 109 12.00 -6.09 -5.00
N LEU A 110 11.52 -7.32 -5.23
CA LEU A 110 10.31 -7.61 -6.00
C LEU A 110 9.09 -7.96 -5.13
N PHE A 111 9.19 -7.78 -3.81
CA PHE A 111 8.09 -8.00 -2.85
C PHE A 111 7.56 -9.45 -2.88
N MET A 112 8.48 -10.42 -2.86
CA MET A 112 8.25 -11.88 -2.93
C MET A 112 7.56 -12.36 -4.21
N GLU A 113 7.47 -13.66 -4.42
CA GLU A 113 6.72 -14.24 -5.54
C GLU A 113 5.21 -14.03 -5.38
N GLU A 114 4.49 -13.98 -6.50
CA GLU A 114 3.03 -13.92 -6.48
C GLU A 114 2.46 -15.17 -5.80
N SER A 115 1.48 -15.00 -4.92
CA SER A 115 0.80 -16.12 -4.26
C SER A 115 -0.08 -16.89 -5.26
N PRO A 116 -0.30 -18.20 -5.06
CA PRO A 116 -1.22 -18.98 -5.90
C PRO A 116 -2.59 -18.31 -6.02
N CYS A 117 -3.11 -18.23 -7.25
CA CYS A 117 -4.39 -17.60 -7.56
C CYS A 117 -5.17 -18.47 -8.55
N THR A 118 -6.50 -18.51 -8.41
CA THR A 118 -7.41 -19.10 -9.41
C THR A 118 -8.09 -17.95 -10.14
N ARG A 119 -8.02 -17.94 -11.47
CA ARG A 119 -8.58 -16.89 -12.34
C ARG A 119 -9.85 -17.37 -13.03
#